data_AF-A0A520GG58-F1
#
_entry.id   AF-A0A520GG58-F1
#
_cell.length_a   1.000
_cell.length_b   1.000
_cell.length_c   1.000
_cell.angle_alpha   90.00
_cell.angle_beta   90.00
_cell.angle_gamma   90.00
#
_symmetry.space_group_name_H-M   'P 1'
#
loop_
_entity.id
_entity.type
_entity.pdbx_description
1 polymer ?
#
loop_
_entity_poly.entity_id
_entity_poly.type
_entity_poly.pdbx_seq_one_letter_code
_entity_poly.pdbx_strand_id
1 'polypeptide(L)'
;GNLELHRVAVGDHILLGGDNMDLTLAHVVARKLATAGTTPDAWQLRALTYACRSAKERLLGDTAAPAQPIVVPSRGSKLIGGSIRTELTGDEVGATIVDGFFPEVEASARPVSRVRVGLSQLGLPYAQDAAVTRHLAAFLGRQVGAVAELEGFFGDRVGHGVEGASFLHPTAVLFNGGVFKSPLLADRTLATINGWLAAEGGAPARLLSGADLDLAVARGAAYYGYVRHGHGVRIRGGTAFAYYVGVESSMPAVPGIEPPVQALCLAPFGMEEGTEAELPALELGLVIGEPVHFRFFASSVRRHDGVGTLLDAWTPDELQELAPISATLPPEGRSPGEVVPVRLHARVTEAGTLELEAVPRSGGERWKIEFDVRGERPQDAAGV
;
A
#
# COMPACT_ATOMS: atom_id res chain seq x y z
N GLY A 1 22.20 9.90 24.74
CA GLY A 1 20.86 9.46 24.31
C GLY A 1 21.00 8.89 22.91
N ASN A 2 20.49 7.69 22.68
CA ASN A 2 20.48 7.11 21.34
C ASN A 2 19.23 7.62 20.60
N LEU A 3 19.38 7.99 19.33
CA LEU A 3 18.25 8.36 18.47
C LEU A 3 17.44 7.09 18.17
N GLU A 4 16.15 7.11 18.47
CA GLU A 4 15.20 6.06 18.10
C GLU A 4 14.11 6.65 17.20
N LEU A 5 13.73 5.90 16.17
CA LEU A 5 12.68 6.27 15.23
C LEU A 5 11.55 5.25 15.34
N HIS A 6 10.33 5.75 15.58
CA HIS A 6 9.13 4.93 15.64
C HIS A 6 8.34 5.08 14.34
N ARG A 7 8.03 3.95 13.70
CA ARG A 7 7.09 3.92 12.58
C ARG A 7 5.69 4.06 13.14
N VAL A 8 5.06 5.20 12.83
CA VAL A 8 3.69 5.46 13.26
C VAL A 8 2.70 4.84 12.30
N ALA A 9 2.79 5.09 11.00
CA ALA A 9 1.83 4.54 10.05
C ALA A 9 2.48 4.29 8.69
N VAL A 10 1.86 3.43 7.90
CA VAL A 10 2.27 3.14 6.51
C VAL A 10 1.04 3.22 5.63
N GLY A 11 1.15 3.93 4.51
CA GLY A 11 0.10 4.00 3.51
C GLY A 11 0.03 2.74 2.66
N ASP A 12 -1.06 2.60 1.92
CA ASP A 12 -1.28 1.44 1.06
C ASP A 12 -0.21 1.37 -0.06
N HIS A 13 0.15 0.16 -0.52
CA HIS A 13 1.01 0.03 -1.70
C HIS A 13 0.19 0.25 -2.97
N ILE A 14 0.18 1.49 -3.44
CA ILE A 14 -0.56 1.88 -4.63
C ILE A 14 0.32 1.64 -5.86
N LEU A 15 -0.14 0.79 -6.78
CA LEU A 15 0.49 0.58 -8.09
C LEU A 15 0.21 1.77 -9.01
N LEU A 16 0.80 2.91 -8.67
CA LEU A 16 0.63 4.20 -9.31
C LEU A 16 1.96 4.95 -9.30
N GLY A 17 2.49 5.27 -10.48
CA GLY A 17 3.77 5.93 -10.60
C GLY A 17 4.05 6.49 -11.99
N GLY A 18 5.34 6.66 -12.30
CA GLY A 18 5.81 7.30 -13.54
C GLY A 18 5.33 6.61 -14.82
N ASP A 19 5.19 5.28 -14.82
CA ASP A 19 4.69 4.52 -15.97
C ASP A 19 3.21 4.80 -16.26
N ASN A 20 2.40 4.99 -15.22
CA ASN A 20 1.00 5.40 -15.39
C ASN A 20 0.93 6.79 -16.03
N MET A 21 1.81 7.71 -15.61
CA MET A 21 1.89 9.06 -16.19
C MET A 21 2.29 9.00 -17.67
N ASP A 22 3.30 8.19 -18.02
CA ASP A 22 3.75 8.01 -19.40
C ASP A 22 2.64 7.45 -20.30
N LEU A 23 1.91 6.46 -19.81
CA LEU A 23 0.80 5.84 -20.53
C LEU A 23 -0.37 6.82 -20.74
N THR A 24 -0.72 7.60 -19.71
CA THR A 24 -1.76 8.62 -19.80
C THR A 24 -1.40 9.67 -20.84
N LEU A 25 -0.16 10.17 -20.84
CA LEU A 25 0.31 11.13 -21.85
C LEU A 25 0.27 10.53 -23.25
N ALA A 26 0.64 9.25 -23.42
CA ALA A 26 0.53 8.57 -24.71
C ALA A 26 -0.92 8.52 -25.22
N HIS A 27 -1.90 8.36 -24.33
CA HIS A 27 -3.32 8.38 -24.69
C HIS A 27 -3.81 9.78 -25.06
N VAL A 28 -3.32 10.83 -24.36
CA VAL A 28 -3.58 12.23 -24.73
C VAL A 28 -3.07 12.52 -26.13
N VAL A 29 -1.81 12.16 -26.40
CA VAL A 29 -1.19 12.35 -27.72
C VAL A 29 -1.89 11.50 -28.79
N ALA A 30 -2.26 10.26 -28.50
CA ALA A 30 -2.99 9.40 -29.44
C ALA A 30 -4.38 9.96 -29.79
N ARG A 31 -5.09 10.52 -28.81
CA ARG A 31 -6.37 11.22 -29.05
C ARG A 31 -6.18 12.45 -29.93
N LYS A 32 -5.16 13.27 -29.65
CA LYS A 32 -4.80 14.43 -30.48
C LYS A 32 -4.52 14.05 -31.93
N LEU A 33 -3.76 12.96 -32.13
CA LEU A 33 -3.49 12.41 -33.46
C LEU A 33 -4.76 11.90 -34.16
N ALA A 34 -5.65 11.22 -33.42
CA ALA A 34 -6.90 10.71 -33.97
C ALA A 34 -7.82 11.84 -34.45
N THR A 35 -7.88 12.95 -33.71
CA THR A 35 -8.59 14.18 -34.14
C THR A 35 -7.98 14.78 -35.41
N ALA A 36 -6.67 14.64 -35.61
CA ALA A 36 -5.97 15.02 -36.84
C ALA A 36 -6.03 13.96 -37.96
N GLY A 37 -6.85 12.90 -37.80
CA GLY A 37 -7.06 11.86 -38.81
C GLY A 37 -6.03 10.72 -38.80
N THR A 38 -5.18 10.63 -37.79
CA THR A 38 -4.18 9.56 -37.64
C THR A 38 -4.45 8.72 -36.40
N THR A 39 -4.81 7.45 -36.57
CA THR A 39 -5.02 6.53 -35.45
C THR A 39 -3.78 5.64 -35.25
N PRO A 40 -3.02 5.79 -34.15
CA PRO A 40 -1.87 4.94 -33.88
C PRO A 40 -2.28 3.48 -33.65
N ASP A 41 -1.54 2.54 -34.22
CA ASP A 41 -1.70 1.13 -33.90
C ASP A 41 -1.13 0.78 -32.51
N ALA A 42 -1.34 -0.45 -32.03
CA ALA A 42 -0.89 -0.90 -30.70
C ALA A 42 0.64 -0.83 -30.52
N TRP A 43 1.43 -1.00 -31.58
CA TRP A 43 2.88 -0.87 -31.51
C TRP A 43 3.30 0.61 -31.46
N GLN A 44 2.66 1.46 -32.27
CA GLN A 44 2.86 2.91 -32.25
C GLN A 44 2.45 3.51 -30.90
N LEU A 45 1.42 2.99 -30.24
CA LEU A 45 1.03 3.41 -28.89
C LEU A 45 2.10 3.07 -27.84
N ARG A 46 2.74 1.90 -27.94
CA ARG A 46 3.90 1.56 -27.08
C ARG A 46 5.08 2.49 -27.34
N ALA A 47 5.38 2.79 -28.61
CA ALA A 47 6.42 3.74 -28.96
C ALA A 47 6.11 5.18 -28.48
N LEU A 48 4.84 5.61 -28.56
CA LEU A 48 4.35 6.87 -27.99
C LEU A 48 4.58 6.92 -26.47
N THR A 49 4.33 5.83 -25.75
CA THR A 49 4.57 5.75 -24.30
C THR A 49 6.04 6.03 -23.95
N TYR A 50 6.97 5.40 -24.65
CA TYR A 50 8.40 5.66 -24.46
C TYR A 50 8.81 7.10 -24.83
N ALA A 51 8.28 7.62 -25.94
CA ALA A 51 8.55 9.01 -26.35
C ALA A 51 7.99 10.02 -25.33
N CYS A 52 6.79 9.76 -24.79
CA CYS A 52 6.17 10.58 -23.75
C CYS A 52 6.97 10.56 -22.45
N ARG A 53 7.60 9.45 -22.06
CA ARG A 53 8.49 9.41 -20.89
C ARG A 53 9.59 10.47 -20.97
N SER A 54 10.32 10.45 -22.08
CA SER A 54 11.43 11.39 -22.32
C SER A 54 10.94 12.85 -22.40
N ALA A 55 9.79 13.08 -23.04
CA ALA A 55 9.20 14.41 -23.14
C ALA A 55 8.70 14.93 -21.78
N LYS A 56 8.02 14.08 -21.00
CA LYS A 56 7.54 14.35 -19.64
C LYS A 56 8.69 14.77 -18.73
N GLU A 57 9.77 13.98 -18.69
CA GLU A 57 10.92 14.28 -17.83
C GLU A 57 11.55 15.65 -18.14
N ARG A 58 11.60 16.04 -19.43
CA ARG A 58 12.08 17.38 -19.83
C ARG A 58 11.10 18.48 -19.44
N LEU A 59 9.81 18.33 -19.75
CA LEU A 59 8.78 19.34 -19.46
C LEU A 59 8.55 19.54 -17.96
N LEU A 60 8.72 18.48 -17.16
CA LEU A 60 8.62 18.55 -15.70
C LEU A 60 9.91 19.05 -15.03
N GLY A 61 11.04 19.01 -15.73
CA GLY A 61 12.33 19.49 -15.25
C GLY A 61 12.66 20.93 -15.66
N ASP A 62 12.15 21.38 -16.81
CA ASP A 62 12.32 22.75 -17.32
C ASP A 62 10.95 23.36 -17.63
N THR A 63 10.43 24.15 -16.68
CA THR A 63 9.14 24.82 -16.80
C THR A 63 9.12 25.93 -17.85
N ALA A 64 10.28 26.32 -18.41
CA ALA A 64 10.34 27.29 -19.49
C ALA A 64 10.14 26.65 -20.87
N ALA A 65 10.22 25.32 -20.99
CA ALA A 65 10.02 24.62 -22.24
C ALA A 65 8.51 24.54 -22.59
N PRO A 66 8.04 25.19 -23.67
CA PRO A 66 6.61 25.22 -23.99
C PRO A 66 6.09 23.89 -24.54
N ALA A 67 6.94 23.12 -25.23
CA ALA A 67 6.59 21.84 -25.83
C ALA A 67 7.82 20.97 -26.11
N GLN A 68 7.60 19.68 -26.33
CA GLN A 68 8.60 18.70 -26.74
C GLN A 68 8.12 17.94 -27.98
N PRO A 69 8.92 17.89 -29.06
CA PRO A 69 8.54 17.12 -30.24
C PRO A 69 8.51 15.63 -29.95
N ILE A 70 7.48 14.96 -30.46
CA ILE A 70 7.30 13.51 -30.41
C ILE A 70 7.32 12.98 -31.84
N VAL A 71 8.26 12.07 -32.10
CA VAL A 71 8.39 11.40 -33.39
C VAL A 71 8.32 9.91 -33.16
N VAL A 72 7.30 9.26 -33.75
CA VAL A 72 7.15 7.82 -33.72
C VAL A 72 7.36 7.26 -35.12
N PRO A 73 8.40 6.42 -35.32
CA PRO A 73 8.66 5.83 -36.63
C PRO A 73 7.50 4.91 -37.05
N SER A 74 7.26 4.83 -38.34
CA SER A 74 6.38 3.83 -38.96
C SER A 74 7.04 2.46 -38.98
N ARG A 75 6.24 1.39 -39.07
CA ARG A 75 6.75 0.02 -39.23
C ARG A 75 6.65 -0.46 -40.69
N GLY A 76 7.53 -1.39 -41.07
CA GLY A 76 7.49 -2.07 -42.37
C GLY A 76 8.06 -1.23 -43.52
N SER A 77 7.52 -1.42 -44.74
CA SER A 77 7.97 -0.72 -45.96
C SER A 77 7.78 0.82 -45.92
N LYS A 78 7.08 1.33 -44.90
CA LYS A 78 6.83 2.76 -44.70
C LYS A 78 7.87 3.45 -43.80
N LEU A 79 8.97 2.79 -43.42
CA LEU A 79 10.02 3.35 -42.55
C LEU A 79 10.61 4.67 -43.07
N ILE A 80 10.69 4.84 -44.39
CA ILE A 80 11.14 6.07 -45.03
C ILE A 80 9.89 6.92 -45.34
N GLY A 81 9.60 7.92 -44.51
CA GLY A 81 8.56 8.94 -44.75
C GLY A 81 7.21 8.76 -44.04
N GLY A 82 6.95 7.63 -43.38
CA GLY A 82 5.68 7.36 -42.68
C GLY A 82 5.63 7.68 -41.19
N SER A 83 6.64 8.38 -40.65
CA SER A 83 6.73 8.67 -39.22
C SER A 83 5.60 9.59 -38.77
N ILE A 84 4.94 9.25 -37.65
CA ILE A 84 4.00 10.14 -36.99
C ILE A 84 4.81 11.24 -36.28
N ARG A 85 4.49 12.49 -36.56
CA ARG A 85 5.07 13.66 -35.88
C ARG A 85 3.97 14.40 -35.15
N THR A 86 4.24 14.73 -33.90
CA THR A 86 3.38 15.54 -33.04
C THR A 86 4.27 16.17 -31.97
N GLU A 87 3.67 16.77 -30.96
CA GLU A 87 4.36 17.32 -29.81
C GLU A 87 3.59 17.01 -28.54
N LEU A 88 4.25 17.16 -27.40
CA LEU A 88 3.61 17.22 -26.10
C LEU A 88 3.88 18.60 -25.50
N THR A 89 2.84 19.32 -25.13
CA THR A 89 2.97 20.69 -24.60
C THR A 89 3.08 20.70 -23.07
N GLY A 90 3.64 21.77 -22.51
CA GLY A 90 3.66 22.00 -21.07
C GLY A 90 2.25 22.05 -20.47
N ASP A 91 1.30 22.68 -21.18
CA ASP A 91 -0.10 22.74 -20.76
C ASP A 91 -0.76 21.36 -20.71
N GLU A 92 -0.49 20.50 -21.69
CA GLU A 92 -0.97 19.10 -21.69
C GLU A 92 -0.40 18.32 -20.50
N VAL A 93 0.87 18.53 -20.17
CA VAL A 93 1.51 17.93 -18.98
C VAL A 93 0.91 18.49 -17.69
N GLY A 94 0.68 19.81 -17.60
CA GLY A 94 0.03 20.45 -16.45
C GLY A 94 -1.35 19.86 -16.18
N ALA A 95 -2.23 19.94 -17.18
CA ALA A 95 -3.61 19.46 -17.06
C ALA A 95 -3.71 17.95 -16.80
N THR A 96 -2.79 17.15 -17.36
CA THR A 96 -2.89 15.68 -17.29
C THR A 96 -2.14 15.10 -16.10
N ILE A 97 -0.92 15.58 -15.84
CA ILE A 97 -0.05 15.03 -14.79
C ILE A 97 -0.28 15.77 -13.48
N VAL A 98 -0.15 17.11 -13.48
CA VAL A 98 -0.29 17.89 -12.25
C VAL A 98 -1.73 17.83 -11.76
N ASP A 99 -2.69 18.22 -12.59
CA ASP A 99 -4.09 18.26 -12.17
C ASP A 99 -4.75 16.88 -12.14
N GLY A 100 -4.25 15.92 -12.93
CA GLY A 100 -4.79 14.56 -12.96
C GLY A 100 -4.27 13.66 -11.84
N PHE A 101 -2.96 13.61 -11.62
CA PHE A 101 -2.35 12.75 -10.60
C PHE A 101 -2.16 13.44 -9.25
N PHE A 102 -2.07 14.77 -9.23
CA PHE A 102 -1.91 15.56 -7.99
C PHE A 102 -2.91 16.71 -7.91
N PRO A 103 -4.24 16.47 -8.05
CA PRO A 103 -5.23 17.54 -7.95
C PRO A 103 -5.22 18.24 -6.58
N GLU A 104 -5.59 19.52 -6.54
CA GLU A 104 -6.02 20.15 -5.28
C GLU A 104 -7.31 19.48 -4.82
N VAL A 105 -7.28 19.01 -3.59
CA VAL A 105 -8.43 18.38 -2.96
C VAL A 105 -8.43 18.79 -1.49
N GLU A 106 -9.58 18.70 -0.84
CA GLU A 106 -9.70 18.88 0.61
C GLU A 106 -9.11 17.69 1.38
N ALA A 107 -8.77 17.88 2.67
CA ALA A 107 -8.26 16.82 3.55
C ALA A 107 -9.27 15.68 3.76
N SER A 108 -10.56 15.97 3.58
CA SER A 108 -11.65 14.99 3.63
C SER A 108 -11.82 14.18 2.35
N ALA A 109 -11.08 14.50 1.28
CA ALA A 109 -11.18 13.78 0.02
C ALA A 109 -10.78 12.31 0.18
N ARG A 110 -11.45 11.43 -0.56
CA ARG A 110 -11.20 9.99 -0.58
C ARG A 110 -11.03 9.49 -2.02
N PRO A 111 -10.24 8.42 -2.24
CA PRO A 111 -10.12 7.78 -3.54
C PRO A 111 -11.47 7.32 -4.08
N VAL A 112 -11.68 7.51 -5.37
CA VAL A 112 -12.90 7.07 -6.05
C VAL A 112 -12.80 5.59 -6.38
N SER A 113 -13.70 4.78 -5.80
CA SER A 113 -13.90 3.39 -6.22
C SER A 113 -14.92 3.33 -7.36
N ARG A 114 -14.58 2.61 -8.44
CA ARG A 114 -15.48 2.32 -9.55
C ARG A 114 -15.97 0.88 -9.43
N VAL A 115 -17.25 0.68 -9.76
CA VAL A 115 -17.83 -0.66 -9.90
C VAL A 115 -16.99 -1.45 -10.91
N ARG A 116 -16.38 -2.56 -10.49
CA ARG A 116 -15.59 -3.41 -11.37
C ARG A 116 -16.51 -4.05 -12.41
N VAL A 117 -16.03 -4.20 -13.63
CA VAL A 117 -16.69 -5.03 -14.64
C VAL A 117 -16.56 -6.49 -14.20
N GLY A 118 -17.62 -7.30 -14.35
CA GLY A 118 -17.67 -8.69 -13.88
C GLY A 118 -16.62 -9.64 -14.49
N LEU A 119 -15.92 -9.19 -15.53
CA LEU A 119 -14.74 -9.86 -16.09
C LEU A 119 -13.62 -8.82 -16.24
N SER A 120 -12.46 -9.15 -15.68
CA SER A 120 -11.23 -8.37 -15.83
C SER A 120 -10.08 -9.31 -16.21
N GLN A 121 -9.08 -8.78 -16.91
CA GLN A 121 -7.88 -9.57 -17.20
C GLN A 121 -7.12 -9.84 -15.90
N LEU A 122 -6.66 -11.09 -15.72
CA LEU A 122 -5.76 -11.45 -14.62
C LEU A 122 -4.47 -10.64 -14.77
N GLY A 123 -4.17 -9.82 -13.77
CA GLY A 123 -3.03 -8.90 -13.77
C GLY A 123 -2.90 -8.21 -12.42
N LEU A 124 -1.88 -7.36 -12.29
CA LEU A 124 -1.63 -6.63 -11.05
C LEU A 124 -2.80 -5.67 -10.72
N PRO A 125 -3.13 -5.47 -9.43
CA PRO A 125 -4.27 -4.67 -8.99
C PRO A 125 -3.97 -3.15 -9.06
N TYR A 126 -3.92 -2.61 -10.27
CA TYR A 126 -3.70 -1.17 -10.48
C TYR A 126 -4.70 -0.30 -9.70
N ALA A 127 -4.26 0.89 -9.32
CA ALA A 127 -5.14 1.87 -8.67
C ALA A 127 -6.26 2.29 -9.63
N GLN A 128 -7.50 2.33 -9.13
CA GLN A 128 -8.63 2.80 -9.93
C GLN A 128 -8.70 4.33 -9.98
N ASP A 129 -8.29 4.98 -8.89
CA ASP A 129 -8.12 6.43 -8.81
C ASP A 129 -6.63 6.78 -8.92
N ALA A 130 -6.30 7.61 -9.91
CA ALA A 130 -4.94 8.07 -10.18
C ALA A 130 -4.54 9.31 -9.36
N ALA A 131 -5.47 9.93 -8.63
CA ALA A 131 -5.20 11.12 -7.82
C ALA A 131 -4.46 10.75 -6.53
N VAL A 132 -3.13 10.83 -6.54
CA VAL A 132 -2.24 10.56 -5.40
C VAL A 132 -2.64 11.39 -4.17
N THR A 133 -3.07 12.64 -4.36
CA THR A 133 -3.48 13.54 -3.26
C THR A 133 -4.72 13.04 -2.52
N ARG A 134 -5.66 12.36 -3.19
CA ARG A 134 -6.83 11.74 -2.52
C ARG A 134 -6.42 10.56 -1.65
N HIS A 135 -5.48 9.75 -2.12
CA HIS A 135 -4.93 8.64 -1.32
C HIS A 135 -4.14 9.15 -0.12
N LEU A 136 -3.36 10.22 -0.29
CA LEU A 136 -2.65 10.87 0.81
C LEU A 136 -3.61 11.44 1.85
N ALA A 137 -4.67 12.14 1.42
CA ALA A 137 -5.72 12.65 2.31
C ALA A 137 -6.41 11.53 3.09
N ALA A 138 -6.77 10.43 2.42
CA ALA A 138 -7.36 9.26 3.06
C ALA A 138 -6.40 8.62 4.08
N PHE A 139 -5.12 8.49 3.74
CA PHE A 139 -4.10 7.97 4.64
C PHE A 139 -3.98 8.82 5.90
N LEU A 140 -3.80 10.14 5.78
CA LEU A 140 -3.67 11.00 6.96
C LEU A 140 -4.96 11.05 7.79
N GLY A 141 -6.13 11.05 7.13
CA GLY A 141 -7.43 10.99 7.80
C GLY A 141 -7.62 9.73 8.64
N ARG A 142 -7.23 8.55 8.10
CA ARG A 142 -7.26 7.28 8.85
C ARG A 142 -6.33 7.26 10.06
N GLN A 143 -5.29 8.10 10.06
CA GLN A 143 -4.22 8.08 11.05
C GLN A 143 -4.31 9.23 12.06
N VAL A 144 -5.44 9.93 12.14
CA VAL A 144 -5.66 11.07 13.05
C VAL A 144 -5.28 10.76 14.52
N GLY A 145 -5.60 9.56 15.01
CA GLY A 145 -5.28 9.12 16.37
C GLY A 145 -3.90 8.47 16.54
N ALA A 146 -3.13 8.28 15.45
CA ALA A 146 -1.97 7.37 15.45
C ALA A 146 -0.81 7.81 16.36
N VAL A 147 -0.74 9.10 16.70
CA VAL A 147 0.30 9.69 17.55
C VAL A 147 -0.18 10.01 18.96
N ALA A 148 -1.50 10.00 19.21
CA ALA A 148 -2.10 10.36 20.51
C ALA A 148 -1.58 9.49 21.66
N GLU A 149 -1.09 8.29 21.32
CA GLU A 149 -0.73 7.22 22.24
C GLU A 149 0.79 7.06 22.38
N LEU A 150 1.58 7.87 21.69
CA LEU A 150 3.04 7.85 21.79
C LEU A 150 3.49 8.71 22.97
N GLU A 151 3.86 8.07 24.07
CA GLU A 151 4.40 8.73 25.26
C GLU A 151 5.60 9.62 24.89
N GLY A 152 5.55 10.89 25.30
CA GLY A 152 6.62 11.87 25.05
C GLY A 152 6.71 12.43 23.62
N PHE A 153 5.83 12.00 22.70
CA PHE A 153 5.78 12.53 21.34
C PHE A 153 5.21 13.96 21.29
N PHE A 154 4.19 14.22 22.10
CA PHE A 154 3.67 15.56 22.38
C PHE A 154 4.34 16.15 23.63
N GLY A 155 5.61 16.54 23.52
CA GLY A 155 6.15 17.55 24.43
C GLY A 155 5.64 18.95 24.04
N ASP A 156 5.82 19.95 24.91
CA ASP A 156 5.49 21.39 24.74
C ASP A 156 5.96 22.06 23.42
N ARG A 157 6.65 21.33 22.53
CA ARG A 157 7.26 21.82 21.28
C ARG A 157 6.65 21.25 20.00
N VAL A 158 5.95 20.12 20.07
CA VAL A 158 5.20 19.57 18.94
C VAL A 158 3.77 19.94 19.26
N GLY A 159 3.29 21.05 18.67
CA GLY A 159 2.00 21.63 19.00
C GLY A 159 0.98 20.53 19.24
N HIS A 160 0.31 20.59 20.40
CA HIS A 160 -0.82 19.71 20.71
C HIS A 160 -1.60 19.53 19.42
N GLY A 161 -1.76 18.28 18.97
CA GLY A 161 -2.56 18.00 17.78
C GLY A 161 -3.83 18.85 17.89
N VAL A 162 -4.13 19.62 16.85
CA VAL A 162 -5.20 20.61 16.92
C VAL A 162 -6.44 19.91 17.45
N GLU A 163 -6.99 20.41 18.56
CA GLU A 163 -8.14 19.76 19.19
C GLU A 163 -9.28 19.68 18.15
N GLY A 164 -9.71 18.46 17.82
CA GLY A 164 -10.68 18.22 16.74
C GLY A 164 -10.09 18.15 15.32
N ALA A 165 -8.78 17.93 15.15
CA ALA A 165 -8.16 17.72 13.84
C ALA A 165 -8.87 16.61 13.05
N SER A 166 -9.08 16.79 11.74
CA SER A 166 -9.72 15.78 10.90
C SER A 166 -8.73 14.79 10.27
N PHE A 167 -7.44 15.04 10.41
CA PHE A 167 -6.35 14.21 9.90
C PHE A 167 -5.07 14.33 10.74
N LEU A 168 -4.12 13.42 10.55
CA LEU A 168 -2.80 13.50 11.18
C LEU A 168 -1.98 14.66 10.59
N HIS A 169 -1.60 15.65 11.40
CA HIS A 169 -0.81 16.81 10.95
C HIS A 169 0.68 16.48 10.82
N PRO A 170 1.25 16.36 9.60
CA PRO A 170 2.68 16.17 9.45
C PRO A 170 3.45 17.47 9.76
N THR A 171 4.53 17.37 10.51
CA THR A 171 5.42 18.52 10.79
C THR A 171 6.56 18.65 9.78
N ALA A 172 6.86 17.58 9.06
CA ALA A 172 7.90 17.54 8.05
C ALA A 172 7.53 16.54 6.94
N VAL A 173 8.02 16.82 5.72
CA VAL A 173 7.83 15.96 4.55
C VAL A 173 9.20 15.63 3.96
N LEU A 174 9.46 14.35 3.69
CA LEU A 174 10.62 13.88 2.94
C LEU A 174 10.12 13.18 1.68
N PHE A 175 10.44 13.73 0.51
CA PHE A 175 10.13 13.07 -0.75
C PHE A 175 11.19 12.03 -1.11
N ASN A 176 10.76 11.00 -1.83
CA ASN A 176 11.62 9.96 -2.39
C ASN A 176 11.05 9.47 -3.73
N GLY A 177 11.91 8.98 -4.62
CA GLY A 177 11.53 8.44 -5.92
C GLY A 177 11.52 9.49 -7.04
N GLY A 178 11.74 9.02 -8.28
CA GLY A 178 12.00 9.86 -9.45
C GLY A 178 10.89 10.83 -9.83
N VAL A 179 9.62 10.57 -9.44
CA VAL A 179 8.49 11.48 -9.69
C VAL A 179 8.72 12.84 -9.02
N PHE A 180 9.27 12.85 -7.82
CA PHE A 180 9.53 14.08 -7.04
C PHE A 180 10.85 14.77 -7.40
N LYS A 181 11.54 14.33 -8.47
CA LYS A 181 12.62 15.14 -9.08
C LYS A 181 12.09 16.41 -9.72
N SER A 182 10.81 16.42 -10.11
CA SER A 182 10.14 17.60 -10.63
C SER A 182 9.78 18.54 -9.47
N PRO A 183 10.32 19.77 -9.44
CA PRO A 183 9.92 20.78 -8.46
C PRO A 183 8.42 21.05 -8.52
N LEU A 184 7.83 21.05 -9.73
CA LEU A 184 6.40 21.26 -9.94
C LEU A 184 5.54 20.26 -9.13
N LEU A 185 5.90 18.97 -9.15
CA LEU A 185 5.15 17.94 -8.42
C LEU A 185 5.43 17.94 -6.92
N ALA A 186 6.69 18.22 -6.53
CA ALA A 186 7.06 18.32 -5.12
C ALA A 186 6.37 19.52 -4.45
N ASP A 187 6.44 20.70 -5.08
CA ASP A 187 5.82 21.94 -4.62
C ASP A 187 4.30 21.82 -4.60
N ARG A 188 3.72 21.22 -5.65
CA ARG A 188 2.29 20.90 -5.69
C ARG A 188 1.85 20.08 -4.48
N THR A 189 2.54 18.97 -4.23
CA THR A 189 2.19 18.06 -3.13
C THR A 189 2.34 18.75 -1.77
N LEU A 190 3.43 19.49 -1.58
CA LEU A 190 3.67 20.23 -0.35
C LEU A 190 2.65 21.36 -0.15
N ALA A 191 2.27 22.07 -1.21
CA ALA A 191 1.24 23.11 -1.17
C ALA A 191 -0.13 22.53 -0.80
N THR A 192 -0.49 21.37 -1.34
CA THR A 192 -1.74 20.67 -0.96
C THR A 192 -1.74 20.30 0.52
N ILE A 193 -0.66 19.70 1.04
CA ILE A 193 -0.52 19.35 2.47
C ILE A 193 -0.61 20.61 3.34
N ASN A 194 0.11 21.68 2.96
CA ASN A 194 0.12 22.93 3.72
C ASN A 194 -1.23 23.66 3.65
N GLY A 195 -1.99 23.50 2.56
CA GLY A 195 -3.38 23.96 2.47
C GLY A 195 -4.27 23.28 3.51
N TRP A 196 -4.14 21.96 3.67
CA TRP A 196 -4.86 21.21 4.70
C TRP A 196 -4.47 21.65 6.11
N LEU A 197 -3.18 21.78 6.37
CA LEU A 197 -2.67 22.24 7.67
C LEU A 197 -3.19 23.64 8.00
N ALA A 198 -3.12 24.57 7.05
CA ALA A 198 -3.61 25.93 7.24
C ALA A 198 -5.12 26.00 7.50
N ALA A 199 -5.92 25.16 6.84
CA ALA A 199 -7.36 25.07 7.05
C ALA A 199 -7.73 24.65 8.48
N GLU A 200 -6.86 23.89 9.15
CA GLU A 200 -7.02 23.49 10.57
C GLU A 200 -6.13 24.32 11.53
N GLY A 201 -5.55 25.44 11.08
CA GLY A 201 -4.71 26.31 11.91
C GLY A 201 -3.33 25.73 12.30
N GLY A 202 -2.91 24.66 11.64
CA GLY A 202 -1.60 24.03 11.80
C GLY A 202 -0.47 24.84 11.16
N ALA A 203 0.75 24.67 11.69
CA ALA A 203 1.96 25.23 11.08
C ALA A 203 2.30 24.50 9.76
N PRO A 204 2.88 25.17 8.76
CA PRO A 204 3.28 24.51 7.52
C PRO A 204 4.33 23.43 7.75
N ALA A 205 4.20 22.31 7.06
CA ALA A 205 5.15 21.21 7.11
C ALA A 205 6.49 21.64 6.50
N ARG A 206 7.59 21.28 7.17
CA ARG A 206 8.94 21.56 6.70
C ARG A 206 9.39 20.52 5.66
N LEU A 207 9.78 20.98 4.48
CA LEU A 207 10.43 20.11 3.50
C LEU A 207 11.84 19.72 3.98
N LEU A 208 12.08 18.42 4.11
CA LEU A 208 13.39 17.87 4.41
C LEU A 208 14.22 17.75 3.13
N SER A 209 15.48 18.14 3.21
CA SER A 209 16.44 18.10 2.11
C SER A 209 17.53 17.04 2.32
N GLY A 210 18.33 16.79 1.29
CA GLY A 210 19.50 15.89 1.37
C GLY A 210 19.25 14.44 0.94
N ALA A 211 18.00 14.07 0.61
CA ALA A 211 17.72 12.79 -0.01
C ALA A 211 18.13 12.80 -1.50
N ASP A 212 18.87 11.77 -1.88
CA ASP A 212 19.10 11.42 -3.28
C ASP A 212 17.90 10.58 -3.74
N LEU A 213 17.01 11.16 -4.55
CA LEU A 213 15.72 10.55 -4.88
C LEU A 213 15.83 9.24 -5.68
N ASP A 214 16.99 8.96 -6.28
CA ASP A 214 17.27 7.69 -6.96
C ASP A 214 17.89 6.66 -6.02
N LEU A 215 18.79 7.10 -5.14
CA LEU A 215 19.64 6.21 -4.36
C LEU A 215 19.22 6.07 -2.89
N ALA A 216 18.31 6.90 -2.37
CA ALA A 216 17.97 6.91 -0.94
C ALA A 216 17.51 5.54 -0.43
N VAL A 217 16.69 4.82 -1.22
CA VAL A 217 16.23 3.46 -0.87
C VAL A 217 17.39 2.47 -0.86
N ALA A 218 18.21 2.46 -1.92
CA ALA A 218 19.35 1.56 -2.02
C ALA A 218 20.40 1.82 -0.93
N ARG A 219 20.65 3.09 -0.58
CA ARG A 219 21.50 3.48 0.54
C ARG A 219 20.91 3.02 1.86
N GLY A 220 19.60 3.16 2.07
CA GLY A 220 18.91 2.64 3.24
C GLY A 220 19.04 1.12 3.39
N ALA A 221 18.92 0.37 2.29
CA ALA A 221 19.09 -1.08 2.27
C ALA A 221 20.55 -1.50 2.59
N ALA A 222 21.54 -0.83 1.99
CA ALA A 222 22.95 -1.08 2.29
C ALA A 222 23.29 -0.72 3.75
N TYR A 223 22.77 0.39 4.25
CA TYR A 223 22.90 0.80 5.65
C TYR A 223 22.25 -0.20 6.60
N TYR A 224 21.08 -0.74 6.25
CA TYR A 224 20.45 -1.81 7.04
C TYR A 224 21.38 -3.04 7.16
N GLY A 225 22.01 -3.47 6.07
CA GLY A 225 23.02 -4.53 6.10
C GLY A 225 24.19 -4.20 7.04
N TYR A 226 24.72 -2.97 6.98
CA TYR A 226 25.79 -2.50 7.87
C TYR A 226 25.37 -2.53 9.35
N VAL A 227 24.15 -2.10 9.66
CA VAL A 227 23.56 -2.14 11.01
C VAL A 227 23.35 -3.55 11.51
N ARG A 228 22.98 -4.50 10.64
CA ARG A 228 22.85 -5.92 11.01
C ARG A 228 24.17 -6.55 11.45
N HIS A 229 25.31 -5.96 11.09
CA HIS A 229 26.63 -6.32 11.60
C HIS A 229 27.02 -5.61 12.91
N GLY A 230 26.08 -4.90 13.55
CA GLY A 230 26.30 -4.21 14.82
C GLY A 230 26.85 -2.79 14.69
N HIS A 231 26.84 -2.21 13.48
CA HIS A 231 27.40 -0.89 13.23
C HIS A 231 26.33 0.17 12.96
N GLY A 232 26.27 1.21 13.77
CA GLY A 232 25.34 2.34 13.59
C GLY A 232 24.01 2.15 14.32
N VAL A 233 23.01 2.93 13.91
CA VAL A 233 21.69 3.00 14.56
C VAL A 233 20.68 2.16 13.80
N ARG A 234 20.04 1.21 14.49
CA ARG A 234 18.95 0.40 13.96
C ARG A 234 17.62 1.13 14.06
N ILE A 235 16.97 1.31 12.91
CA ILE A 235 15.59 1.78 12.84
C ILE A 235 14.69 0.55 13.02
N ARG A 236 13.89 0.54 14.07
CA ARG A 236 12.91 -0.51 14.32
C ARG A 236 11.56 -0.05 13.78
N GLY A 237 11.05 -0.77 12.79
CA GLY A 237 9.76 -0.47 12.16
C GLY A 237 8.65 -1.46 12.52
N GLY A 238 9.01 -2.70 12.86
CA GLY A 238 8.07 -3.81 13.05
C GLY A 238 7.08 -4.00 11.89
N THR A 239 6.07 -4.83 12.11
CA THR A 239 4.90 -4.92 11.25
C THR A 239 4.17 -3.57 11.20
N ALA A 240 3.71 -3.19 10.00
CA ALA A 240 2.95 -1.96 9.80
C ALA A 240 1.45 -2.10 10.08
N PHE A 241 1.00 -3.33 10.34
CA PHE A 241 -0.39 -3.69 10.60
C PHE A 241 -0.42 -4.73 11.74
N ALA A 242 -1.53 -4.78 12.45
CA ALA A 242 -1.88 -5.95 13.24
C ALA A 242 -2.55 -6.99 12.32
N TYR A 243 -2.17 -8.26 12.43
CA TYR A 243 -2.70 -9.36 11.62
C TYR A 243 -3.49 -10.35 12.47
N TYR A 244 -4.58 -10.85 11.90
CA TYR A 244 -5.55 -11.71 12.58
C TYR A 244 -5.91 -12.91 11.70
N VAL A 245 -6.35 -14.00 12.32
CA VAL A 245 -6.96 -15.15 11.65
C VAL A 245 -8.41 -15.29 12.09
N GLY A 246 -9.27 -15.67 11.16
CA GLY A 246 -10.67 -16.00 11.43
C GLY A 246 -10.80 -17.33 12.16
N VAL A 247 -11.59 -17.32 13.23
CA VAL A 247 -11.95 -18.50 14.00
C VAL A 247 -13.48 -18.59 14.03
N GLU A 248 -14.03 -19.73 13.65
CA GLU A 248 -15.48 -19.96 13.76
C GLU A 248 -15.89 -20.02 15.22
N SER A 249 -16.95 -19.29 15.58
CA SER A 249 -17.48 -19.30 16.93
C SER A 249 -18.12 -20.65 17.30
N SER A 250 -17.97 -21.05 18.56
CA SER A 250 -18.60 -22.24 19.11
C SER A 250 -20.08 -21.98 19.45
N MET A 251 -20.92 -21.85 18.43
CA MET A 251 -22.36 -21.57 18.57
C MET A 251 -23.21 -22.71 17.99
N PRO A 252 -24.40 -23.02 18.55
CA PRO A 252 -25.32 -23.98 17.95
C PRO A 252 -25.70 -23.58 16.51
N ALA A 253 -25.70 -24.54 15.59
CA ALA A 253 -26.08 -24.29 14.20
C ALA A 253 -27.54 -23.84 14.11
N VAL A 254 -27.77 -22.66 13.51
CA VAL A 254 -29.10 -22.16 13.19
C VAL A 254 -29.30 -22.28 11.68
N PRO A 255 -30.35 -22.97 11.19
CA PRO A 255 -30.57 -23.13 9.75
C PRO A 255 -30.62 -21.79 9.02
N GLY A 256 -29.79 -21.65 7.98
CA GLY A 256 -29.70 -20.44 7.15
C GLY A 256 -28.87 -19.30 7.74
N ILE A 257 -28.22 -19.51 8.89
CA ILE A 257 -27.31 -18.53 9.50
C ILE A 257 -25.92 -19.18 9.60
N GLU A 258 -24.94 -18.59 8.92
CA GLU A 258 -23.54 -18.99 9.08
C GLU A 258 -23.04 -18.60 10.48
N PRO A 259 -22.26 -19.47 11.15
CA PRO A 259 -21.65 -19.12 12.42
C PRO A 259 -20.82 -17.83 12.29
N PRO A 260 -20.94 -16.89 13.24
CA PRO A 260 -20.12 -15.69 13.19
C PRO A 260 -18.64 -16.07 13.33
N VAL A 261 -17.80 -15.38 12.56
CA VAL A 261 -16.35 -15.51 12.62
C VAL A 261 -15.80 -14.46 13.58
N GLN A 262 -14.97 -14.91 14.52
CA GLN A 262 -14.18 -14.06 15.40
C GLN A 262 -12.79 -13.85 14.79
N ALA A 263 -12.16 -12.69 15.03
CA ALA A 263 -10.81 -12.42 14.56
C ALA A 263 -9.80 -12.51 15.71
N LEU A 264 -8.86 -13.45 15.63
CA LEU A 264 -7.83 -13.70 16.62
C LEU A 264 -6.51 -13.03 16.21
N CYS A 265 -5.99 -12.12 17.02
CA CYS A 265 -4.74 -11.41 16.75
C CYS A 265 -3.54 -12.38 16.82
N LEU A 266 -2.85 -12.54 15.68
CA LEU A 266 -1.66 -13.37 15.52
C LEU A 266 -0.37 -12.56 15.71
N ALA A 267 -0.31 -11.38 15.09
CA ALA A 267 0.85 -10.50 15.11
C ALA A 267 0.40 -9.06 15.36
N PRO A 268 0.76 -8.44 16.49
CA PRO A 268 0.37 -7.08 16.82
C PRO A 268 1.09 -6.07 15.92
N PHE A 269 0.60 -4.83 15.92
CA PHE A 269 1.30 -3.72 15.27
C PHE A 269 2.70 -3.55 15.88
N GLY A 270 3.72 -3.33 15.05
CA GLY A 270 5.09 -3.11 15.51
C GLY A 270 5.83 -4.37 15.95
N MET A 271 5.26 -5.57 15.76
CA MET A 271 5.95 -6.83 16.03
C MET A 271 7.27 -6.90 15.22
N GLU A 272 8.39 -7.12 15.90
CA GLU A 272 9.71 -7.11 15.25
C GLU A 272 9.94 -8.38 14.42
N GLU A 273 10.63 -8.23 13.29
CA GLU A 273 11.03 -9.36 12.45
C GLU A 273 11.87 -10.37 13.25
N GLY A 274 11.59 -11.66 13.07
CA GLY A 274 12.26 -12.74 13.78
C GLY A 274 11.80 -12.93 15.23
N THR A 275 10.81 -12.17 15.70
CA THR A 275 10.14 -12.47 16.96
C THR A 275 9.07 -13.53 16.77
N GLU A 276 8.87 -14.32 17.81
CA GLU A 276 7.81 -15.33 17.91
C GLU A 276 6.87 -14.94 19.04
N ALA A 277 5.59 -15.17 18.84
CA ALA A 277 4.60 -15.03 19.90
C ALA A 277 3.84 -16.34 20.09
N GLU A 278 3.85 -16.84 21.32
CA GLU A 278 2.96 -17.95 21.70
C GLU A 278 1.58 -17.36 21.99
N LEU A 279 0.57 -17.85 21.27
CA LEU A 279 -0.80 -17.46 21.55
C LEU A 279 -1.23 -18.02 22.91
N PRO A 280 -2.06 -17.29 23.69
CA PRO A 280 -2.71 -17.85 24.87
C PRO A 280 -3.39 -19.17 24.53
N ALA A 281 -3.63 -20.03 25.54
CA ALA A 281 -4.23 -21.35 25.36
C ALA A 281 -5.71 -21.27 24.92
N LEU A 282 -5.95 -20.83 23.68
CA LEU A 282 -7.21 -20.98 22.97
C LEU A 282 -7.22 -22.40 22.39
N GLU A 283 -8.26 -23.18 22.69
CA GLU A 283 -8.42 -24.51 22.13
C GLU A 283 -8.98 -24.40 20.71
N LEU A 284 -8.11 -24.42 19.71
CA LEU A 284 -8.49 -24.35 18.31
C LEU A 284 -8.49 -25.75 17.69
N GLY A 285 -9.50 -26.03 16.88
CA GLY A 285 -9.58 -27.25 16.08
C GLY A 285 -9.06 -27.00 14.66
N LEU A 286 -8.19 -27.87 14.17
CA LEU A 286 -7.67 -27.84 12.81
C LEU A 286 -8.19 -29.05 12.03
N VAL A 287 -8.89 -28.81 10.93
CA VAL A 287 -9.32 -29.86 10.00
C VAL A 287 -8.15 -30.24 9.10
N ILE A 288 -7.88 -31.54 8.97
CA ILE A 288 -6.78 -32.09 8.16
C ILE A 288 -7.28 -33.08 7.10
N GLY A 289 -6.50 -33.28 6.03
CA GLY A 289 -6.82 -34.21 4.94
C GLY A 289 -7.92 -33.75 3.98
N GLU A 290 -8.54 -32.58 4.22
CA GLU A 290 -9.55 -31.97 3.37
C GLU A 290 -9.15 -30.52 3.00
N PRO A 291 -9.66 -29.97 1.88
CA PRO A 291 -9.47 -28.57 1.55
C PRO A 291 -10.13 -27.66 2.59
N VAL A 292 -9.34 -26.81 3.24
CA VAL A 292 -9.79 -25.81 4.23
C VAL A 292 -9.48 -24.40 3.77
N HIS A 293 -10.25 -23.43 4.26
CA HIS A 293 -10.07 -22.00 3.98
C HIS A 293 -9.66 -21.26 5.26
N PHE A 294 -8.53 -20.58 5.21
CA PHE A 294 -8.09 -19.68 6.27
C PHE A 294 -8.41 -18.24 5.87
N ARG A 295 -9.26 -17.58 6.66
CA ARG A 295 -9.55 -16.15 6.53
C ARG A 295 -8.52 -15.39 7.34
N PHE A 296 -7.80 -14.47 6.71
CA PHE A 296 -6.86 -13.59 7.39
C PHE A 296 -7.38 -12.16 7.35
N PHE A 297 -6.98 -11.35 8.32
CA PHE A 297 -7.36 -9.95 8.39
C PHE A 297 -6.16 -9.08 8.77
N ALA A 298 -6.17 -7.81 8.37
CA ALA A 298 -5.19 -6.82 8.77
C ALA A 298 -5.85 -5.53 9.26
N SER A 299 -5.22 -4.86 10.22
CA SER A 299 -5.63 -3.55 10.72
C SER A 299 -4.46 -2.58 10.76
N SER A 300 -4.67 -1.36 10.25
CA SER A 300 -3.73 -0.23 10.36
C SER A 300 -4.03 0.74 11.51
N VAL A 301 -5.12 0.49 12.25
CA VAL A 301 -5.63 1.39 13.30
C VAL A 301 -5.72 0.71 14.67
N ARG A 302 -5.89 -0.61 14.72
CA ARG A 302 -5.93 -1.40 15.97
C ARG A 302 -4.52 -1.72 16.48
N ARG A 303 -3.86 -0.71 17.04
CA ARG A 303 -2.44 -0.75 17.44
C ARG A 303 -2.18 -1.43 18.78
N HIS A 304 -3.18 -1.48 19.65
CA HIS A 304 -3.05 -2.01 21.02
C HIS A 304 -3.38 -3.48 21.16
N ASP A 305 -4.00 -4.06 20.14
CA ASP A 305 -4.39 -5.45 20.17
C ASP A 305 -3.13 -6.30 20.31
N GLY A 306 -3.01 -6.96 21.47
CA GLY A 306 -1.93 -7.89 21.75
C GLY A 306 -2.21 -9.26 21.13
N VAL A 307 -1.18 -10.10 21.09
CA VAL A 307 -1.29 -11.49 20.64
C VAL A 307 -2.38 -12.20 21.45
N GLY A 308 -3.30 -12.87 20.76
CA GLY A 308 -4.43 -13.57 21.38
C GLY A 308 -5.67 -12.71 21.66
N THR A 309 -5.65 -11.42 21.34
CA THR A 309 -6.86 -10.59 21.37
C THR A 309 -7.88 -11.17 20.40
N LEU A 310 -9.08 -11.46 20.90
CA LEU A 310 -10.18 -12.03 20.12
C LEU A 310 -11.27 -10.97 19.91
N LEU A 311 -11.57 -10.67 18.66
CA LEU A 311 -12.58 -9.68 18.27
C LEU A 311 -13.86 -10.39 17.82
N ASP A 312 -14.98 -10.05 18.47
CA ASP A 312 -16.31 -10.58 18.13
C ASP A 312 -17.01 -9.77 17.03
N ALA A 313 -16.64 -8.49 16.89
CA ALA A 313 -17.21 -7.58 15.92
C ALA A 313 -16.20 -6.48 15.57
N TRP A 314 -16.28 -6.00 14.32
CA TRP A 314 -15.47 -4.90 13.81
C TRP A 314 -16.19 -4.20 12.66
N THR A 315 -15.80 -2.97 12.40
CA THR A 315 -16.21 -2.24 11.20
C THR A 315 -15.22 -2.48 10.04
N PRO A 316 -15.64 -2.30 8.78
CA PRO A 316 -14.73 -2.42 7.63
C PRO A 316 -13.52 -1.49 7.65
N ASP A 317 -13.61 -0.36 8.37
CA ASP A 317 -12.51 0.59 8.53
C ASP A 317 -11.51 0.16 9.62
N GLU A 318 -11.93 -0.68 10.56
CA GLU A 318 -11.07 -1.19 11.63
C GLU A 318 -10.27 -2.41 11.21
N LEU A 319 -10.89 -3.31 10.44
CA LEU A 319 -10.29 -4.60 10.10
C LEU A 319 -10.67 -4.98 8.67
N GLN A 320 -9.65 -5.14 7.83
CA GLN A 320 -9.80 -5.53 6.43
C GLN A 320 -9.50 -7.01 6.24
N GLU A 321 -10.41 -7.74 5.61
CA GLU A 321 -10.20 -9.13 5.24
C GLU A 321 -9.21 -9.25 4.08
N LEU A 322 -8.22 -10.12 4.24
CA LEU A 322 -7.16 -10.47 3.28
C LEU A 322 -7.64 -11.58 2.34
N ALA A 323 -6.90 -11.79 1.23
CA ALA A 323 -7.19 -12.90 0.34
C ALA A 323 -7.13 -14.23 1.13
N PRO A 324 -8.18 -15.07 1.07
CA PRO A 324 -8.21 -16.32 1.84
C PRO A 324 -7.16 -17.29 1.31
N ILE A 325 -6.59 -18.09 2.20
CA ILE A 325 -5.68 -19.17 1.84
C ILE A 325 -6.45 -20.48 1.85
N SER A 326 -6.54 -21.13 0.69
CA SER A 326 -7.01 -22.51 0.59
C SER A 326 -5.83 -23.47 0.68
N ALA A 327 -5.89 -24.43 1.61
CA ALA A 327 -4.87 -25.46 1.76
C ALA A 327 -5.50 -26.81 2.07
N THR A 328 -4.89 -27.90 1.62
CA THR A 328 -5.20 -29.26 2.09
C THR A 328 -4.05 -29.70 2.97
N LEU A 329 -4.25 -29.70 4.29
CA LEU A 329 -3.21 -30.06 5.24
C LEU A 329 -3.01 -31.58 5.27
N PRO A 330 -1.77 -32.10 5.27
CA PRO A 330 -1.52 -33.54 5.28
C PRO A 330 -2.13 -34.18 6.54
N PRO A 331 -2.78 -35.36 6.42
CA PRO A 331 -3.42 -36.01 7.55
C PRO A 331 -2.43 -36.61 8.56
N GLU A 332 -1.16 -36.81 8.21
CA GLU A 332 -0.12 -37.33 9.13
C GLU A 332 -0.54 -38.61 9.89
N GLY A 333 -1.17 -39.55 9.18
CA GLY A 333 -1.65 -40.82 9.75
C GLY A 333 -3.03 -40.76 10.42
N ARG A 334 -3.70 -39.61 10.42
CA ARG A 334 -5.08 -39.41 10.90
C ARG A 334 -6.10 -39.56 9.78
N SER A 335 -7.38 -39.57 10.12
CA SER A 335 -8.43 -39.68 9.10
C SER A 335 -8.65 -38.33 8.41
N PRO A 336 -8.88 -38.30 7.08
CA PRO A 336 -9.33 -37.07 6.42
C PRO A 336 -10.62 -36.54 7.05
N GLY A 337 -10.68 -35.22 7.27
CA GLY A 337 -11.79 -34.54 7.95
C GLY A 337 -11.70 -34.55 9.49
N GLU A 338 -10.69 -35.21 10.07
CA GLU A 338 -10.48 -35.21 11.52
C GLU A 338 -10.13 -33.81 12.02
N VAL A 339 -10.72 -33.40 13.15
CA VAL A 339 -10.44 -32.13 13.82
C VAL A 339 -9.40 -32.37 14.92
N VAL A 340 -8.21 -31.80 14.75
CA VAL A 340 -7.10 -31.93 15.70
C VAL A 340 -7.04 -30.69 16.59
N PRO A 341 -7.04 -30.82 17.93
CA PRO A 341 -6.77 -29.70 18.82
C PRO A 341 -5.32 -29.21 18.69
N VAL A 342 -5.15 -27.94 18.32
CA VAL A 342 -3.84 -27.32 18.06
C VAL A 342 -3.62 -26.06 18.88
N ARG A 343 -2.35 -25.71 19.05
CA ARG A 343 -1.89 -24.36 19.41
C ARG A 343 -1.32 -23.69 18.17
N LEU A 344 -1.54 -22.40 18.06
CA LEU A 344 -1.00 -21.59 16.98
C LEU A 344 0.28 -20.89 17.42
N HIS A 345 1.26 -20.88 16.54
CA HIS A 345 2.50 -20.12 16.66
C HIS A 345 2.60 -19.18 15.46
N ALA A 346 2.72 -17.88 15.72
CA ALA A 346 2.85 -16.88 14.69
C ALA A 346 4.25 -16.28 14.71
N ARG A 347 4.83 -16.12 13.53
CA ARG A 347 6.15 -15.49 13.32
C ARG A 347 6.09 -14.53 12.15
N VAL A 348 6.75 -13.39 12.31
CA VAL A 348 7.00 -12.45 11.20
C VAL A 348 8.42 -12.67 10.71
N THR A 349 8.58 -13.05 9.44
CA THR A 349 9.89 -13.29 8.84
C THR A 349 10.57 -11.97 8.46
N GLU A 350 11.89 -12.03 8.20
CA GLU A 350 12.65 -10.89 7.66
C GLU A 350 12.21 -10.52 6.23
N ALA A 351 11.59 -11.46 5.52
CA ALA A 351 10.96 -11.20 4.24
C ALA A 351 9.64 -10.42 4.40
N GLY A 352 9.15 -10.19 5.62
CA GLY A 352 7.85 -9.57 5.85
C GLY A 352 6.70 -10.51 5.49
N THR A 353 6.85 -11.79 5.79
CA THR A 353 5.81 -12.83 5.65
C THR A 353 5.33 -13.22 7.05
N LEU A 354 4.02 -13.39 7.23
CA LEU A 354 3.46 -13.97 8.44
C LEU A 354 3.40 -15.48 8.23
N GLU A 355 4.16 -16.20 9.05
CA GLU A 355 4.12 -17.65 9.13
C GLU A 355 3.24 -18.03 10.32
N LEU A 356 2.26 -18.89 10.06
CA LEU A 356 1.40 -19.49 11.06
C LEU A 356 1.68 -20.99 11.10
N GLU A 357 2.16 -21.49 12.24
CA GLU A 357 2.31 -22.91 12.49
C GLU A 357 1.21 -23.39 13.44
N ALA A 358 0.52 -24.46 13.07
CA ALA A 358 -0.38 -25.18 13.95
C ALA A 358 0.32 -26.43 14.50
N VAL A 359 0.38 -26.53 15.83
CA VAL A 359 1.09 -27.59 16.56
C VAL A 359 0.10 -28.35 17.44
N PRO A 360 -0.01 -29.69 17.32
CA PRO A 360 -0.92 -30.48 18.14
C PRO A 360 -0.47 -30.49 19.61
N ARG A 361 -1.40 -30.78 20.52
CA ARG A 361 -1.08 -30.93 21.96
C ARG A 361 -0.13 -32.08 22.26
N SER A 362 -0.20 -33.13 21.46
CA SER A 362 0.60 -34.35 21.58
C SER A 362 0.99 -34.82 20.19
N GLY A 363 2.25 -35.19 20.01
CA GLY A 363 2.81 -35.55 18.71
C GLY A 363 3.92 -34.58 18.30
N GLY A 364 4.60 -34.91 17.20
CA GLY A 364 5.67 -34.08 16.62
C GLY A 364 5.26 -33.38 15.32
N GLU A 365 4.03 -33.58 14.87
CA GLU A 365 3.54 -33.04 13.61
C GLU A 365 3.42 -31.51 13.68
N ARG A 366 3.65 -30.84 12.55
CA ARG A 366 3.47 -29.39 12.43
C ARG A 366 2.88 -29.06 11.07
N TRP A 367 1.84 -28.26 11.06
CA TRP A 367 1.22 -27.78 9.83
C TRP A 367 1.57 -26.31 9.63
N LYS A 368 2.31 -26.02 8.56
CA LYS A 368 2.72 -24.65 8.21
C LYS A 368 1.73 -24.02 7.24
N ILE A 369 1.34 -22.80 7.54
CA ILE A 369 0.46 -21.95 6.73
C ILE A 369 1.21 -20.62 6.54
N GLU A 370 1.55 -20.26 5.31
CA GLU A 370 2.35 -19.06 5.00
C GLU A 370 1.48 -18.01 4.29
N PHE A 371 1.61 -16.74 4.71
CA PHE A 371 0.93 -15.61 4.09
C PHE A 371 1.87 -14.41 3.92
N ASP A 372 1.97 -13.86 2.72
CA ASP A 372 2.75 -12.64 2.46
C ASP A 372 2.03 -11.41 3.04
N VAL A 373 2.64 -10.74 4.01
CA VAL A 373 2.04 -9.59 4.70
C VAL A 373 2.49 -8.24 4.17
N ARG A 374 3.34 -8.18 3.13
CA ARG A 374 3.85 -6.92 2.59
C ARG A 374 2.81 -6.16 1.78
N GLY A 375 1.99 -5.34 2.44
CA GLY A 375 1.31 -4.16 1.87
C GLY A 375 0.46 -4.40 0.61
N GLU A 376 0.24 -5.64 0.21
CA GLU A 376 -0.62 -5.97 -0.91
C GLU A 376 -2.05 -5.71 -0.50
N ARG A 377 -2.73 -4.93 -1.36
CA ARG A 377 -4.14 -4.62 -1.18
C ARG A 377 -4.91 -5.94 -1.06
N PRO A 378 -5.74 -6.10 -0.03
CA PRO A 378 -6.63 -7.25 0.03
C PRO A 378 -7.54 -7.32 -1.18
N GLN A 379 -7.69 -8.52 -1.71
CA GLN A 379 -8.62 -8.78 -2.79
C GLN A 379 -10.02 -8.82 -2.17
N ASP A 380 -10.91 -7.89 -2.54
CA ASP A 380 -12.33 -8.04 -2.26
C ASP A 380 -12.84 -9.26 -3.04
N ALA A 381 -12.83 -10.42 -2.40
CA ALA A 381 -13.51 -11.62 -2.87
C ALA A 381 -14.99 -11.52 -2.49
N ALA A 382 -15.71 -10.56 -3.09
CA ALA A 382 -17.16 -10.58 -3.08
C ALA A 382 -17.64 -11.48 -4.23
N GLY A 383 -17.92 -12.74 -3.91
CA GLY A 383 -18.44 -13.72 -4.86
C GLY A 383 -19.02 -14.94 -4.18
N VAL A 384 -20.27 -14.83 -3.74
CA VAL A 384 -21.28 -15.92 -3.83
C VAL A 384 -22.51 -15.34 -4.49
#